data_AF-A0A967HSP1-F1
#
_entry.id   AF-A0A967HSP1-F1
#
_cell.length_a   1.000
_cell.length_b   1.000
_cell.length_c   1.000
_cell.angle_alpha   90.00
_cell.angle_beta   90.00
_cell.angle_gamma   90.00
#
_symmetry.space_group_name_H-M   'P 1'
#
loop_
_entity.id
_entity.type
_entity.pdbx_description
1 polymer ?
#
loop_
_entity_poly.entity_id
_entity_poly.type
_entity_poly.pdbx_seq_one_letter_code
_entity_poly.pdbx_strand_id
1 'polypeptide(L)'
;WYAGQVRDLTRPCPPGVEASDHPGRIVCQRPFRPERLPAPLRRLGWTDAEPPRDSILGLSDEEIAGIAAGWLVTSRPVTLRAGRLRTSIPRGTLLSPADSFAAAILRSTLGERPIHFMPGSSHVETLGLGDHVVRHGLTWRIDEDPGREPGRVVRVPGADAAPMLGGAIDLPATDTLLEEVFVRRGRLLDADAPWVDHANTTVPLQYVFAHYAAAAAHTRLGDAAAARRHARRGAWWEDVITPG
;
A
#
# COMPACT_ATOMS: atom_id res chain seq x y z
N TRP A 1 -19.76 -5.22 -10.22
CA TRP A 1 -19.57 -6.67 -10.01
C TRP A 1 -18.46 -6.98 -9.00
N TYR A 2 -17.21 -6.52 -9.20
CA TYR A 2 -16.09 -6.83 -8.29
C TYR A 2 -16.25 -6.30 -6.85
N ALA A 3 -16.80 -5.10 -6.65
CA ALA A 3 -16.93 -4.50 -5.31
C ALA A 3 -17.84 -5.30 -4.35
N GLY A 4 -18.96 -5.85 -4.84
CA GLY A 4 -19.84 -6.71 -4.06
C GLY A 4 -19.15 -8.02 -3.66
N GLN A 5 -18.40 -8.62 -4.58
CA GLN A 5 -17.58 -9.80 -4.29
C GLN A 5 -16.52 -9.49 -3.23
N VAL A 6 -15.77 -8.38 -3.37
CA VAL A 6 -14.76 -7.97 -2.38
C VAL A 6 -15.38 -7.71 -1.01
N ARG A 7 -16.54 -7.04 -0.96
CA ARG A 7 -17.31 -6.88 0.28
C ARG A 7 -17.58 -8.23 0.94
N ASP A 8 -18.14 -9.17 0.20
CA ASP A 8 -18.57 -10.45 0.77
C ASP A 8 -17.39 -11.32 1.19
N LEU A 9 -16.28 -11.31 0.43
CA LEU A 9 -15.05 -12.03 0.75
C LEU A 9 -14.30 -11.48 1.98
N THR A 10 -14.58 -10.24 2.38
CA THR A 10 -13.92 -9.58 3.51
C THR A 10 -14.77 -9.53 4.77
N ARG A 11 -15.98 -10.10 4.74
CA ARG A 11 -16.81 -10.26 5.94
C ARG A 11 -16.12 -11.21 6.94
N PRO A 12 -16.24 -10.96 8.26
CA PRO A 12 -15.86 -11.94 9.28
C PRO A 12 -16.60 -13.26 9.09
N CYS A 13 -16.02 -14.34 9.61
CA CYS A 13 -16.66 -15.64 9.53
C CYS A 13 -17.95 -15.68 10.38
N PRO A 14 -19.06 -16.21 9.83
CA PRO A 14 -20.27 -16.43 10.59
C PRO A 14 -20.04 -17.37 11.79
N PRO A 15 -20.90 -17.34 12.82
CA PRO A 15 -20.83 -18.29 13.92
C PRO A 15 -20.81 -19.75 13.41
N GLY A 16 -19.84 -20.54 13.90
CA GLY A 16 -19.68 -21.94 13.52
C GLY A 16 -19.00 -22.18 12.17
N VAL A 17 -18.53 -21.13 11.49
CA VAL A 17 -17.77 -21.23 10.23
C VAL A 17 -16.31 -20.88 10.50
N GLU A 18 -15.39 -21.79 10.18
CA GLU A 18 -13.95 -21.54 10.28
C GLU A 18 -13.32 -21.42 8.89
N ALA A 19 -12.58 -20.33 8.65
CA ALA A 19 -11.92 -20.14 7.36
C ALA A 19 -10.89 -21.25 7.03
N SER A 20 -10.38 -21.95 8.06
CA SER A 20 -9.46 -23.08 7.90
C SER A 20 -10.11 -24.33 7.30
N ASP A 21 -11.42 -24.48 7.38
CA ASP A 21 -12.14 -25.64 6.82
C ASP A 21 -12.21 -25.59 5.29
N HIS A 22 -11.88 -24.43 4.71
CA HIS A 22 -11.88 -24.17 3.28
C HIS A 22 -10.52 -23.65 2.79
N PRO A 23 -9.43 -24.44 2.84
CA PRO A 23 -8.08 -23.96 2.57
C PRO A 23 -7.90 -23.41 1.13
N GLY A 24 -8.66 -23.93 0.16
CA GLY A 24 -8.64 -23.51 -1.25
C GLY A 24 -9.70 -22.49 -1.65
N ARG A 25 -10.51 -21.99 -0.71
CA ARG A 25 -11.56 -20.99 -0.99
C ARG A 25 -11.51 -19.86 0.03
N ILE A 26 -11.96 -18.68 -0.37
CA ILE A 26 -12.18 -17.55 0.54
C ILE A 26 -13.69 -17.51 0.78
N VAL A 27 -14.13 -18.02 1.93
CA VAL A 27 -15.55 -18.02 2.34
C VAL A 27 -15.87 -16.90 3.32
N CYS A 28 -14.86 -16.43 4.03
CA CYS A 28 -14.87 -15.31 4.95
C CYS A 28 -13.42 -14.85 5.16
N GLN A 29 -13.26 -13.75 5.89
CA GLN A 29 -11.95 -13.25 6.27
C GLN A 29 -11.19 -14.25 7.13
N ARG A 30 -9.95 -14.55 6.73
CA ARG A 30 -9.05 -15.39 7.52
C ARG A 30 -8.60 -14.65 8.78
N PRO A 31 -8.59 -15.30 9.96
CA PRO A 31 -8.10 -14.69 11.17
C PRO A 31 -6.61 -14.38 11.04
N PHE A 32 -6.23 -13.18 11.49
CA PHE A 32 -4.83 -12.83 11.65
C PHE A 32 -4.22 -13.64 12.79
N ARG A 33 -3.04 -14.24 12.56
CA ARG A 33 -2.35 -15.13 13.51
C ARG A 33 -0.99 -14.52 13.88
N PRO A 34 -0.94 -13.59 14.84
CA PRO A 34 0.29 -12.86 15.16
C PRO A 34 1.42 -13.77 15.64
N GLU A 35 1.09 -14.91 16.25
CA GLU A 35 2.03 -15.94 16.68
C GLU A 35 2.78 -16.60 15.51
N ARG A 36 2.24 -16.51 14.29
CA ARG A 36 2.86 -17.04 13.06
C ARG A 36 3.67 -16.00 12.29
N LEU A 37 3.78 -14.77 12.79
CA LEU A 37 4.52 -13.72 12.11
C LEU A 37 6.04 -14.01 12.11
N PRO A 38 6.72 -13.85 10.96
CA PRO A 38 8.17 -13.82 10.90
C PRO A 38 8.76 -12.79 11.86
N ALA A 39 9.94 -13.10 12.42
CA ALA A 39 10.62 -12.23 13.39
C ALA A 39 10.79 -10.76 12.93
N PRO A 40 11.12 -10.46 11.65
CA PRO A 40 11.22 -9.07 11.20
C PRO A 40 9.91 -8.30 11.35
N LEU A 41 8.76 -8.91 11.02
CA LEU A 41 7.45 -8.24 11.14
C LEU A 41 7.03 -8.06 12.60
N ARG A 42 7.43 -8.98 13.50
CA ARG A 42 7.21 -8.81 14.94
C ARG A 42 8.01 -7.63 15.51
N ARG A 43 9.25 -7.41 15.06
CA ARG A 43 10.04 -6.23 15.47
C ARG A 43 9.44 -4.91 15.01
N LEU A 44 8.69 -4.91 13.90
CA LEU A 44 7.92 -3.75 13.45
C LEU A 44 6.62 -3.52 14.24
N GLY A 45 6.33 -4.35 15.25
CA GLY A 45 5.14 -4.21 16.09
C GLY A 45 3.84 -4.69 15.43
N TRP A 46 3.92 -5.55 14.41
CA TRP A 46 2.71 -6.05 13.72
C TRP A 46 1.99 -7.17 14.50
N THR A 47 2.33 -7.38 15.78
CA THR A 47 1.73 -8.40 16.64
C THR A 47 0.38 -8.00 17.19
N ASP A 48 0.12 -6.69 17.29
CA ASP A 48 -1.02 -6.16 18.04
C ASP A 48 -2.11 -5.71 17.07
N ALA A 49 -2.74 -6.67 16.39
CA ALA A 49 -3.87 -6.41 15.51
C ALA A 49 -5.11 -7.17 16.01
N GLU A 50 -6.17 -6.41 16.32
CA GLU A 50 -7.48 -7.00 16.53
C GLU A 50 -8.04 -7.53 15.20
N PRO A 51 -8.72 -8.69 15.19
CA PRO A 51 -9.48 -9.13 14.03
C PRO A 51 -10.49 -8.05 13.63
N PRO A 52 -10.54 -7.69 12.35
CA PRO A 52 -11.55 -6.77 11.86
C PRO A 52 -12.97 -7.27 12.12
N ARG A 53 -13.85 -6.34 12.48
CA ARG A 53 -15.22 -6.55 12.91
C ARG A 53 -16.21 -6.50 11.76
N ASP A 54 -15.85 -5.78 10.69
CA ASP A 54 -16.72 -5.54 9.55
C ASP A 54 -16.02 -5.79 8.21
N SER A 55 -16.81 -5.94 7.14
CA SER A 55 -16.32 -5.96 5.76
C SER A 55 -15.57 -4.67 5.42
N ILE A 56 -14.64 -4.72 4.46
CA ILE A 56 -13.94 -3.50 4.00
C ILE A 56 -14.82 -2.50 3.26
N LEU A 57 -16.04 -2.89 2.94
CA LEU A 57 -17.01 -2.07 2.22
C LEU A 57 -18.38 -2.21 2.88
N GLY A 58 -18.81 -1.17 3.58
CA GLY A 58 -20.11 -1.13 4.26
C GLY A 58 -21.30 -0.76 3.36
N LEU A 59 -21.24 -1.07 2.06
CA LEU A 59 -22.25 -0.65 1.08
C LEU A 59 -23.24 -1.78 0.74
N SER A 60 -24.51 -1.42 0.51
CA SER A 60 -25.54 -2.32 -0.01
C SER A 60 -25.31 -2.67 -1.50
N ASP A 61 -26.03 -3.66 -2.02
CA ASP A 61 -25.96 -4.01 -3.44
C ASP A 61 -26.47 -2.88 -4.33
N GLU A 62 -27.50 -2.16 -3.90
CA GLU A 62 -28.06 -0.99 -4.59
C GLU A 62 -27.07 0.17 -4.61
N GLU A 63 -26.38 0.44 -3.49
CA GLU A 63 -25.34 1.47 -3.42
C GLU A 63 -24.15 1.13 -4.32
N ILE A 64 -23.71 -0.14 -4.32
CA ILE A 64 -22.66 -0.63 -5.20
C ILE A 64 -23.07 -0.52 -6.67
N ALA A 65 -24.31 -0.89 -7.01
CA ALA A 65 -24.84 -0.75 -8.36
C ALA A 65 -24.91 0.72 -8.79
N GLY A 66 -25.32 1.61 -7.89
CA GLY A 66 -25.37 3.05 -8.11
C GLY A 66 -23.99 3.64 -8.40
N ILE A 67 -22.97 3.30 -7.61
CA ILE A 67 -21.59 3.73 -7.86
C ILE A 67 -21.04 3.13 -9.15
N ALA A 68 -21.34 1.85 -9.42
CA ALA A 68 -20.87 1.18 -10.62
C ALA A 68 -21.54 1.69 -11.91
N ALA A 69 -22.67 2.38 -11.80
CA ALA A 69 -23.44 2.85 -12.96
C ALA A 69 -22.74 3.98 -13.74
N GLY A 70 -21.79 4.70 -13.13
CA GLY A 70 -21.10 5.74 -13.87
C GLY A 70 -20.10 6.55 -13.06
N TRP A 71 -19.53 7.53 -13.76
CA TRP A 71 -18.59 8.46 -13.19
C TRP A 71 -19.34 9.62 -12.53
N LEU A 72 -18.75 10.17 -11.47
CA LEU A 72 -19.30 11.32 -10.75
C LEU A 72 -18.39 12.53 -10.92
N VAL A 73 -18.94 13.66 -11.36
CA VAL A 73 -18.21 14.94 -11.35
C VAL A 73 -18.58 15.71 -10.09
N THR A 74 -17.58 16.09 -9.30
CA THR A 74 -17.81 16.87 -8.07
C THR A 74 -18.34 18.27 -8.42
N SER A 75 -19.57 18.59 -8.02
CA SER A 75 -20.17 19.91 -8.28
C SER A 75 -19.61 21.02 -7.39
N ARG A 76 -19.01 20.64 -6.26
CA ARG A 76 -18.35 21.46 -5.24
C ARG A 76 -17.17 20.70 -4.63
N PRO A 77 -16.24 21.34 -3.92
CA PRO A 77 -15.21 20.62 -3.19
C PRO A 77 -15.84 19.63 -2.20
N VAL A 78 -15.31 18.40 -2.18
CA VAL A 78 -15.77 17.31 -1.31
C VAL A 78 -14.68 17.01 -0.30
N THR A 79 -14.97 17.17 0.98
CA THR A 79 -14.03 16.78 2.03
C THR A 79 -14.10 15.28 2.27
N LEU A 80 -12.97 14.58 2.10
CA LEU A 80 -12.81 13.19 2.52
C LEU A 80 -12.28 13.18 3.96
N ARG A 81 -13.02 12.50 4.85
CA ARG A 81 -12.67 12.35 6.26
C ARG A 81 -12.77 10.89 6.67
N ALA A 82 -11.71 10.37 7.29
CA ALA A 82 -11.66 9.04 7.87
C ALA A 82 -10.71 9.08 9.07
N GLY A 83 -11.19 8.81 10.28
CA GLY A 83 -10.39 9.03 11.50
C GLY A 83 -9.85 10.47 11.60
N ARG A 84 -8.53 10.62 11.73
CA ARG A 84 -7.80 11.90 11.70
C ARG A 84 -7.43 12.37 10.29
N LEU A 85 -7.50 11.49 9.28
CA LEU A 85 -7.27 11.88 7.88
C LEU A 85 -8.32 12.90 7.43
N ARG A 86 -7.85 14.00 6.86
CA ARG A 86 -8.69 15.09 6.33
C ARG A 86 -8.06 15.64 5.06
N THR A 87 -8.74 15.41 3.94
CA THR A 87 -8.35 15.99 2.64
C THR A 87 -9.55 16.52 1.88
N SER A 88 -9.31 17.23 0.78
CA SER A 88 -10.34 17.82 -0.07
C SER A 88 -10.13 17.39 -1.52
N ILE A 89 -11.19 16.83 -2.11
CA ILE A 89 -11.33 16.61 -3.53
C ILE A 89 -11.83 17.92 -4.15
N PRO A 90 -11.11 18.52 -5.12
CA PRO A 90 -11.53 19.77 -5.75
C PRO A 90 -12.91 19.68 -6.44
N ARG A 91 -13.48 20.85 -6.76
CA ARG A 91 -14.65 20.93 -7.65
C ARG A 91 -14.22 20.58 -9.08
N GLY A 92 -15.10 19.90 -9.82
CA GLY A 92 -14.87 19.52 -11.20
C GLY A 92 -14.03 18.26 -11.37
N THR A 93 -13.67 17.60 -10.27
CA THR A 93 -12.96 16.32 -10.29
C THR A 93 -13.90 15.23 -10.79
N LEU A 94 -13.44 14.51 -11.82
CA LEU A 94 -14.12 13.37 -12.38
C LEU A 94 -13.71 12.11 -11.60
N LEU A 95 -14.61 11.59 -10.77
CA LEU A 95 -14.43 10.38 -9.97
C LEU A 95 -14.91 9.17 -10.76
N SER A 96 -14.02 8.19 -10.93
CA SER A 96 -14.41 6.87 -11.43
C SER A 96 -15.15 6.09 -10.34
N PRO A 97 -15.85 4.99 -10.71
CA PRO A 97 -16.37 4.05 -9.72
C PRO A 97 -15.27 3.55 -8.76
N ALA A 98 -14.05 3.33 -9.24
CA ALA A 98 -12.93 2.86 -8.41
C ALA A 98 -12.49 3.92 -7.39
N ASP A 99 -12.44 5.21 -7.76
CA ASP A 99 -12.17 6.30 -6.80
C ASP A 99 -13.24 6.36 -5.71
N SER A 100 -14.51 6.18 -6.11
CA SER A 100 -15.65 6.18 -5.20
C SER A 100 -15.61 5.01 -4.21
N PHE A 101 -15.25 3.81 -4.68
CA PHE A 101 -15.04 2.66 -3.80
C PHE A 101 -13.82 2.83 -2.90
N ALA A 102 -12.70 3.37 -3.41
CA ALA A 102 -11.51 3.65 -2.58
C ALA A 102 -11.83 4.64 -1.46
N ALA A 103 -12.59 5.71 -1.75
CA ALA A 103 -13.09 6.65 -0.75
C ALA A 103 -14.00 5.97 0.28
N ALA A 104 -14.87 5.04 -0.14
CA ALA A 104 -15.74 4.27 0.77
C ALA A 104 -14.95 3.31 1.67
N ILE A 105 -13.92 2.64 1.14
CA ILE A 105 -13.02 1.76 1.91
C ILE A 105 -12.25 2.58 2.95
N LEU A 106 -11.68 3.72 2.56
CA LEU A 106 -10.99 4.63 3.47
C LEU A 106 -11.90 5.02 4.65
N ARG A 107 -13.14 5.41 4.36
CA ARG A 107 -14.10 5.83 5.39
C ARG A 107 -14.52 4.72 6.35
N SER A 108 -14.59 3.48 5.86
CA SER A 108 -15.11 2.35 6.65
C SER A 108 -14.03 1.60 7.43
N THR A 109 -12.78 1.61 6.96
CA THR A 109 -11.74 0.72 7.50
C THR A 109 -10.50 1.40 8.04
N LEU A 110 -10.29 2.69 7.75
CA LEU A 110 -9.10 3.39 8.24
C LEU A 110 -9.09 3.43 9.77
N GLY A 111 -7.98 3.00 10.36
CA GLY A 111 -7.81 2.83 11.81
C GLY A 111 -8.04 1.39 12.29
N GLU A 112 -8.87 0.61 11.59
CA GLU A 112 -9.03 -0.83 11.83
C GLU A 112 -8.03 -1.64 10.98
N ARG A 113 -7.80 -1.19 9.74
CA ARG A 113 -6.97 -1.88 8.76
C ARG A 113 -5.94 -0.92 8.15
N PRO A 114 -4.70 -1.37 7.92
CA PRO A 114 -3.77 -0.61 7.10
C PRO A 114 -4.26 -0.59 5.65
N ILE A 115 -4.31 0.60 5.05
CA ILE A 115 -4.71 0.79 3.65
C ILE A 115 -3.47 1.13 2.84
N HIS A 116 -3.27 0.38 1.77
CA HIS A 116 -2.11 0.53 0.89
C HIS A 116 -2.56 0.79 -0.54
N PHE A 117 -1.89 1.73 -1.20
CA PHE A 117 -1.96 1.96 -2.63
C PHE A 117 -0.67 1.46 -3.28
N MET A 118 -0.79 1.00 -4.53
CA MET A 118 0.37 0.85 -5.39
C MET A 118 0.97 2.23 -5.64
N PRO A 119 2.31 2.40 -5.59
CA PRO A 119 2.95 3.63 -6.01
C PRO A 119 2.56 4.00 -7.44
N GLY A 120 2.22 5.27 -7.68
CA GLY A 120 1.70 5.76 -8.96
C GLY A 120 0.19 5.55 -9.17
N SER A 121 -0.53 4.99 -8.20
CA SER A 121 -2.00 4.89 -8.24
C SER A 121 -2.66 6.27 -8.36
N SER A 122 -3.41 6.50 -9.43
CA SER A 122 -4.14 7.76 -9.68
C SER A 122 -5.12 8.11 -8.56
N HIS A 123 -5.67 7.12 -7.86
CA HIS A 123 -6.57 7.32 -6.71
C HIS A 123 -5.96 8.23 -5.63
N VAL A 124 -4.63 8.20 -5.44
CA VAL A 124 -3.97 9.03 -4.43
C VAL A 124 -4.08 10.51 -4.80
N GLU A 125 -3.86 10.84 -6.07
CA GLU A 125 -4.00 12.21 -6.57
C GLU A 125 -5.48 12.64 -6.61
N THR A 126 -6.34 11.80 -7.21
CA THR A 126 -7.78 12.08 -7.36
C THR A 126 -8.46 12.34 -6.02
N LEU A 127 -8.08 11.60 -4.97
CA LEU A 127 -8.67 11.72 -3.64
C LEU A 127 -7.92 12.73 -2.75
N GLY A 128 -6.86 13.38 -3.24
CA GLY A 128 -6.08 14.36 -2.48
C GLY A 128 -5.26 13.75 -1.34
N LEU A 129 -4.83 12.50 -1.46
CA LEU A 129 -4.16 11.74 -0.39
C LEU A 129 -2.64 11.92 -0.37
N GLY A 130 -2.07 12.78 -1.21
CA GLY A 130 -0.61 12.94 -1.38
C GLY A 130 0.16 13.17 -0.08
N ASP A 131 -0.36 14.02 0.81
CA ASP A 131 0.26 14.30 2.12
C ASP A 131 -0.04 13.23 3.19
N HIS A 132 -0.91 12.28 2.86
CA HIS A 132 -1.31 11.17 3.73
C HIS A 132 -0.75 9.82 3.27
N VAL A 133 0.11 9.79 2.26
CA VAL A 133 0.79 8.55 1.84
C VAL A 133 2.24 8.54 2.30
N VAL A 134 2.64 7.41 2.89
CA VAL A 134 4.00 7.13 3.31
C VAL A 134 4.46 5.85 2.64
N ARG A 135 5.61 5.88 1.98
CA ARG A 135 6.22 4.66 1.43
C ARG A 135 6.51 3.69 2.57
N HIS A 136 6.04 2.46 2.39
CA HIS A 136 6.15 1.37 3.33
C HIS A 136 6.47 0.10 2.53
N GLY A 137 7.78 -0.15 2.36
CA GLY A 137 8.28 -1.17 1.45
C GLY A 137 7.95 -0.83 -0.02
N LEU A 138 7.31 -1.77 -0.71
CA LEU A 138 6.94 -1.66 -2.13
C LEU A 138 5.64 -0.88 -2.37
N THR A 139 4.99 -0.39 -1.31
CA THR A 139 3.67 0.24 -1.37
C THR A 139 3.65 1.62 -0.75
N TRP A 140 2.56 2.36 -0.96
CA TRP A 140 2.23 3.58 -0.24
C TRP A 140 1.14 3.30 0.78
N ARG A 141 1.48 3.34 2.06
CA ARG A 141 0.54 3.18 3.17
C ARG A 141 -0.13 4.52 3.45
N ILE A 142 -1.42 4.50 3.72
CA ILE A 142 -2.12 5.67 4.27
C ILE A 142 -1.71 5.88 5.73
N ASP A 143 -1.28 7.09 6.02
CA ASP A 143 -0.97 7.58 7.35
C ASP A 143 -1.89 8.76 7.66
N GLU A 144 -2.67 8.63 8.73
CA GLU A 144 -3.60 9.66 9.15
C GLU A 144 -2.89 10.93 9.66
N ASP A 145 -1.63 10.79 10.11
CA ASP A 145 -0.82 11.87 10.66
C ASP A 145 0.68 11.55 10.54
N PRO A 146 1.26 11.63 9.31
CA PRO A 146 2.64 11.22 9.06
C PRO A 146 3.69 12.06 9.80
N GLY A 147 3.31 13.20 10.38
CA GLY A 147 4.17 14.03 11.23
C GLY A 147 4.19 13.63 12.71
N ARG A 148 3.32 12.71 13.14
CA ARG A 148 3.14 12.36 14.55
C ARG A 148 4.32 11.65 15.20
N GLU A 149 5.07 10.85 14.43
CA GLU A 149 6.24 10.11 14.92
C GLU A 149 7.52 10.65 14.26
N PRO A 150 8.10 11.75 14.79
CA PRO A 150 9.33 12.33 14.27
C PRO A 150 10.46 11.29 14.20
N GLY A 151 11.16 11.24 13.06
CA GLY A 151 12.31 10.36 12.85
C GLY A 151 11.97 8.97 12.30
N ARG A 152 10.72 8.51 12.41
CA ARG A 152 10.26 7.29 11.73
C ARG A 152 9.93 7.56 10.27
N VAL A 153 9.15 8.62 10.03
CA VAL A 153 8.76 9.06 8.70
C VAL A 153 9.72 10.15 8.23
N VAL A 154 10.39 9.90 7.11
CA VAL A 154 11.39 10.78 6.51
C VAL A 154 10.85 11.34 5.20
N ARG A 155 11.01 12.65 4.98
CA ARG A 155 10.73 13.25 3.66
C ARG A 155 11.77 12.78 2.65
N VAL A 156 11.31 12.31 1.49
CA VAL A 156 12.18 11.82 0.42
C VAL A 156 12.55 12.99 -0.50
N PRO A 157 13.83 13.39 -0.58
CA PRO A 157 14.26 14.42 -1.53
C PRO A 157 14.03 13.97 -2.98
N GLY A 158 13.70 14.92 -3.86
CA GLY A 158 13.54 14.66 -5.30
C GLY A 158 12.23 13.98 -5.70
N ALA A 159 11.31 13.74 -4.75
CA ALA A 159 10.01 13.15 -5.03
C ALA A 159 9.17 13.96 -6.04
N ASP A 160 9.35 15.28 -6.12
CA ASP A 160 8.67 16.13 -7.11
C ASP A 160 9.11 15.81 -8.55
N ALA A 161 10.38 15.43 -8.74
CA ALA A 161 10.94 15.05 -10.04
C ALA A 161 10.71 13.56 -10.36
N ALA A 162 10.54 12.72 -9.34
CA ALA A 162 10.27 11.29 -9.48
C ALA A 162 9.11 10.87 -8.55
N PRO A 163 7.85 11.13 -8.93
CA PRO A 163 6.68 10.91 -8.07
C PRO A 163 6.57 9.48 -7.53
N MET A 164 7.06 8.50 -8.28
CA MET A 164 7.11 7.08 -7.89
C MET A 164 7.90 6.82 -6.62
N LEU A 165 8.83 7.69 -6.23
CA LEU A 165 9.55 7.56 -4.95
C LEU A 165 8.59 7.73 -3.76
N GLY A 166 7.56 8.56 -3.89
CA GLY A 166 6.68 9.01 -2.81
C GLY A 166 7.30 10.13 -1.99
N GLY A 167 6.50 11.07 -1.50
CA GLY A 167 6.99 12.26 -0.79
C GLY A 167 7.56 11.98 0.61
N ALA A 168 7.18 10.86 1.22
CA ALA A 168 7.63 10.44 2.54
C ALA A 168 7.82 8.91 2.61
N ILE A 169 8.65 8.43 3.53
CA ILE A 169 8.97 7.01 3.73
C ILE A 169 9.04 6.67 5.22
N ASP A 170 8.40 5.58 5.64
CA ASP A 170 8.65 4.93 6.92
C ASP A 170 9.92 4.11 6.75
N LEU A 171 11.06 4.72 7.12
CA LEU A 171 12.37 4.19 6.78
C LEU A 171 12.68 2.89 7.53
N PRO A 172 12.48 2.78 8.87
CA PRO A 172 12.70 1.53 9.58
C PRO A 172 11.86 0.36 9.05
N ALA A 173 10.58 0.61 8.74
CA ALA A 173 9.71 -0.41 8.17
C ALA A 173 10.13 -0.77 6.75
N THR A 174 10.46 0.22 5.92
CA THR A 174 10.86 -0.03 4.53
C THR A 174 12.18 -0.78 4.43
N ASP A 175 13.19 -0.44 5.25
CA ASP A 175 14.45 -1.17 5.30
C ASP A 175 14.22 -2.62 5.71
N THR A 176 13.49 -2.86 6.80
CA THR A 176 13.17 -4.21 7.27
C THR A 176 12.43 -5.02 6.19
N LEU A 177 11.45 -4.41 5.53
CA LEU A 177 10.68 -5.06 4.48
C LEU A 177 11.56 -5.40 3.27
N LEU A 178 12.40 -4.48 2.79
CA LEU A 178 13.25 -4.72 1.62
C LEU A 178 14.42 -5.68 1.91
N GLU A 179 14.99 -5.64 3.11
CA GLU A 179 16.22 -6.35 3.44
C GLU A 179 16.01 -7.67 4.16
N GLU A 180 14.84 -7.92 4.73
CA GLU A 180 14.58 -9.14 5.52
C GLU A 180 13.31 -9.89 5.13
N VAL A 181 12.32 -9.23 4.53
CA VAL A 181 11.00 -9.83 4.23
C VAL A 181 10.84 -10.11 2.75
N PHE A 182 11.01 -9.09 1.91
CA PHE A 182 10.99 -9.15 0.44
C PHE A 182 12.33 -9.58 -0.14
N VAL A 183 13.02 -10.43 0.62
CA VAL A 183 14.28 -11.02 0.21
C VAL A 183 14.02 -12.19 -0.72
N ARG A 184 14.89 -12.31 -1.70
CA ARG A 184 15.02 -13.46 -2.59
C ARG A 184 14.96 -14.77 -1.79
N ARG A 185 14.00 -15.64 -2.13
CA ARG A 185 13.97 -17.04 -1.75
C ARG A 185 13.86 -17.89 -3.01
N GLY A 186 14.87 -18.71 -3.26
CA GLY A 186 14.93 -19.56 -4.46
C GLY A 186 15.39 -18.82 -5.73
N ARG A 187 15.22 -19.50 -6.88
CA ARG A 187 15.90 -19.17 -8.14
C ARG A 187 15.29 -18.03 -8.96
N LEU A 188 14.06 -17.63 -8.64
CA LEU A 188 13.26 -16.70 -9.45
C LEU A 188 13.85 -15.28 -9.51
N LEU A 189 14.76 -14.93 -8.60
CA LEU A 189 15.42 -13.64 -8.51
C LEU A 189 16.95 -13.80 -8.42
N ASP A 190 17.51 -14.87 -9.00
CA ASP A 190 18.95 -15.10 -8.99
C ASP A 190 19.72 -13.97 -9.69
N ALA A 191 20.97 -13.73 -9.27
CA ALA A 191 21.78 -12.63 -9.84
C ALA A 191 22.06 -12.84 -11.33
N ASP A 192 21.98 -14.09 -11.77
CA ASP A 192 22.12 -14.62 -13.12
C ASP A 192 20.77 -15.00 -13.76
N ALA A 193 19.64 -14.83 -13.06
CA ALA A 193 18.31 -15.09 -13.59
C ALA A 193 17.64 -13.76 -13.99
N PRO A 194 17.50 -13.47 -15.30
CA PRO A 194 16.74 -12.30 -15.73
C PRO A 194 15.28 -12.42 -15.28
N TRP A 195 14.60 -11.28 -15.16
CA TRP A 195 13.17 -11.29 -14.89
C TRP A 195 12.44 -12.05 -16.01
N VAL A 196 11.84 -13.18 -15.66
CA VAL A 196 11.32 -14.16 -16.62
C VAL A 196 10.03 -13.72 -17.32
N ASP A 197 9.34 -12.70 -16.79
CA ASP A 197 8.05 -12.22 -17.29
C ASP A 197 8.18 -10.80 -17.86
N HIS A 198 8.63 -10.69 -19.11
CA HIS A 198 8.79 -9.42 -19.81
C HIS A 198 7.47 -8.64 -19.96
N ALA A 199 6.30 -9.31 -19.86
CA ALA A 199 5.01 -8.65 -19.91
C ALA A 199 4.67 -7.93 -18.59
N ASN A 200 5.40 -8.20 -17.50
CA ASN A 200 5.14 -7.65 -16.18
C ASN A 200 6.39 -7.08 -15.49
N THR A 201 6.98 -6.04 -16.07
CA THR A 201 8.10 -5.30 -15.49
C THR A 201 7.69 -4.34 -14.36
N THR A 202 6.38 -4.16 -14.13
CA THR A 202 5.88 -3.25 -13.10
C THR A 202 6.22 -3.69 -11.68
N VAL A 203 6.30 -5.01 -11.45
CA VAL A 203 6.65 -5.60 -10.14
C VAL A 203 8.11 -5.30 -9.76
N PRO A 204 9.13 -5.67 -10.55
CA PRO A 204 10.52 -5.33 -10.24
C PRO A 204 10.75 -3.82 -10.19
N LEU A 205 10.02 -3.03 -10.98
CA LEU A 205 10.08 -1.57 -10.93
C LEU A 205 9.68 -0.99 -9.54
N GLN A 206 8.78 -1.65 -8.80
CA GLN A 206 8.47 -1.22 -7.44
C GLN A 206 9.66 -1.37 -6.49
N TYR A 207 10.52 -2.38 -6.71
CA TYR A 207 11.74 -2.54 -5.94
C TYR A 207 12.76 -1.44 -6.25
N VAL A 208 12.93 -1.08 -7.53
CA VAL A 208 13.78 0.03 -7.96
C VAL A 208 13.43 1.30 -7.18
N PHE A 209 12.17 1.72 -7.25
CA PHE A 209 11.73 2.95 -6.60
C PHE A 209 11.76 2.87 -5.08
N ALA A 210 11.46 1.71 -4.48
CA ALA A 210 11.55 1.54 -3.03
C ALA A 210 13.00 1.67 -2.54
N HIS A 211 13.95 1.06 -3.24
CA HIS A 211 15.37 1.19 -2.91
C HIS A 211 15.87 2.63 -3.12
N TYR A 212 15.52 3.30 -4.22
CA TYR A 212 15.95 4.69 -4.40
C TYR A 212 15.33 5.66 -3.40
N ALA A 213 14.07 5.45 -3.00
CA ALA A 213 13.46 6.26 -1.93
C ALA A 213 14.19 6.07 -0.59
N ALA A 214 14.52 4.83 -0.22
CA ALA A 214 15.32 4.54 0.97
C ALA A 214 16.74 5.14 0.87
N ALA A 215 17.38 5.05 -0.29
CA ALA A 215 18.70 5.64 -0.52
C ALA A 215 18.70 7.17 -0.33
N ALA A 216 17.68 7.84 -0.88
CA ALA A 216 17.51 9.28 -0.76
C ALA A 216 17.22 9.69 0.70
N ALA A 217 16.41 8.92 1.43
CA ALA A 217 16.14 9.16 2.85
C ALA A 217 17.39 8.96 3.72
N HIS A 218 18.16 7.89 3.51
CA HIS A 218 19.43 7.65 4.21
C HIS A 218 20.46 8.75 3.91
N THR A 219 20.53 9.23 2.67
CA THR A 219 21.38 10.36 2.29
C THR A 219 21.01 11.62 3.07
N ARG A 220 19.71 11.91 3.19
CA ARG A 220 19.20 13.04 3.97
C ARG A 220 19.55 12.92 5.45
N LEU A 221 19.56 11.72 6.00
CA LEU A 221 19.94 11.44 7.40
C LEU A 221 21.46 11.36 7.62
N GLY A 222 22.27 11.44 6.56
CA GLY A 222 23.74 11.36 6.65
C GLY A 222 24.30 9.93 6.73
N ASP A 223 23.47 8.89 6.58
CA ASP A 223 23.94 7.50 6.52
C ASP A 223 24.38 7.13 5.09
N ALA A 224 25.61 7.51 4.76
CA ALA A 224 26.17 7.25 3.44
C ALA A 224 26.36 5.74 3.13
N ALA A 225 26.49 4.89 4.16
CA ALA A 225 26.68 3.46 3.96
C ALA A 225 25.37 2.80 3.54
N ALA A 226 24.27 3.08 4.26
CA ALA A 226 22.95 2.62 3.90
C ALA A 226 22.48 3.20 2.57
N ALA A 227 22.69 4.50 2.34
CA ALA A 227 22.36 5.14 1.07
C ALA A 227 22.98 4.41 -0.14
N ARG A 228 24.30 4.13 -0.08
CA ARG A 228 24.99 3.38 -1.15
C ARG A 228 24.49 1.95 -1.30
N ARG A 229 24.14 1.28 -0.21
CA ARG A 229 23.61 -0.09 -0.25
C ARG A 229 22.28 -0.13 -1.01
N HIS A 230 21.34 0.74 -0.65
CA HIS A 230 20.06 0.82 -1.35
C HIS A 230 20.22 1.28 -2.79
N ALA A 231 21.05 2.29 -3.08
CA ALA A 231 21.29 2.74 -4.46
C ALA A 231 21.81 1.62 -5.36
N ARG A 232 22.80 0.83 -4.90
CA ARG A 232 23.29 -0.33 -5.65
C ARG A 232 22.22 -1.39 -5.88
N ARG A 233 21.34 -1.60 -4.90
CA ARG A 233 20.24 -2.57 -5.03
C ARG A 233 19.16 -2.08 -5.99
N GLY A 234 18.86 -0.78 -6.00
CA GLY A 234 17.98 -0.16 -6.99
C GLY A 234 18.51 -0.35 -8.41
N ALA A 235 19.79 -0.02 -8.65
CA ALA A 235 20.44 -0.21 -9.95
C ALA A 235 20.44 -1.67 -10.40
N TRP A 236 20.73 -2.61 -9.49
CA TRP A 236 20.63 -4.04 -9.81
C TRP A 236 19.22 -4.45 -10.26
N TRP A 237 18.17 -3.91 -9.64
CA TRP A 237 16.80 -4.17 -10.08
C TRP A 237 16.49 -3.55 -11.44
N GLU A 238 17.11 -2.42 -11.81
CA GLU A 238 16.97 -1.84 -13.16
C GLU A 238 17.60 -2.77 -14.21
N ASP A 239 18.79 -3.30 -13.93
CA ASP A 239 19.48 -4.25 -14.81
C ASP A 239 18.65 -5.54 -15.01
N VAL A 240 17.98 -6.01 -13.95
CA VAL A 240 17.07 -7.19 -14.01
C VAL A 240 15.88 -6.97 -14.95
N ILE A 241 15.40 -5.73 -15.08
CA ILE A 241 14.24 -5.37 -15.90
C ILE A 241 14.63 -5.19 -17.37
N THR A 242 15.83 -4.66 -17.61
CA THR A 242 16.32 -4.32 -18.94
C THR A 242 17.60 -5.10 -19.23
N PRO A 243 17.54 -6.44 -19.37
CA PRO A 243 18.71 -7.20 -19.76
C PRO A 243 19.17 -6.71 -21.14
N GLY A 244 20.43 -6.29 -21.22
CA GLY A 244 21.07 -5.84 -22.47
C GLY A 244 21.22 -6.96 -23.50
#